data_AF-A0A9D6ZZW1-F1
#
_entry.id   AF-A0A9D6ZZW1-F1
#
_cell.length_a   1.000
_cell.length_b   1.000
_cell.length_c   1.000
_cell.angle_alpha   90.00
_cell.angle_beta   90.00
_cell.angle_gamma   90.00
#
_symmetry.space_group_name_H-M   'P 1'
#
loop_
_entity.id
_entity.type
_entity.pdbx_description
1 polymer ?
#
loop_
_entity_poly.entity_id
_entity_poly.type
_entity_poly.pdbx_seq_one_letter_code
_entity_poly.pdbx_strand_id
1 'polypeptide(L)'
;MKNTFGLILKILLVVLTGATTVMTLLGAVGTTCLAWNGDKYPKAAFGWIVPLMPTFQNLVYISLAAGVALAIVTYAIVRGDKWFYIGGLIFLIVAGGAAAYQMFLSSDARKISFFAAAPTNMRFYITAATLLAFLIIRIPGIWDKGGFDKKAGGPGSYATPGGLAMFVAGALTITAPLWAGAAHTVDDFNYVMTLGVPLFVDGVALIGAGIALLILGRYSIARQRAALALK
;
A
#
# COMPACT_ATOMS: atom_id res chain seq x y z
N MET A 1 30.96 -14.48 3.25
CA MET A 1 30.83 -13.25 2.42
C MET A 1 29.39 -12.73 2.51
N LYS A 2 29.19 -11.42 2.73
CA LYS A 2 27.83 -10.82 2.69
C LYS A 2 27.27 -11.00 1.28
N ASN A 3 26.08 -11.60 1.14
CA ASN A 3 25.39 -11.71 -0.15
C ASN A 3 24.72 -10.37 -0.51
N THR A 4 25.51 -9.44 -1.04
CA THR A 4 25.03 -8.09 -1.40
C THR A 4 23.95 -8.15 -2.48
N PHE A 5 24.06 -9.08 -3.44
CA PHE A 5 23.06 -9.26 -4.49
C PHE A 5 21.69 -9.65 -3.93
N GLY A 6 21.64 -10.66 -3.06
CA GLY A 6 20.40 -11.07 -2.41
C GLY A 6 19.81 -9.98 -1.51
N LEU A 7 20.65 -9.17 -0.86
CA LEU A 7 20.19 -8.01 -0.09
C LEU A 7 19.52 -6.96 -0.99
N ILE A 8 20.14 -6.61 -2.12
CA ILE A 8 19.59 -5.65 -3.09
C ILE A 8 18.23 -6.14 -3.60
N LEU A 9 18.10 -7.42 -3.99
CA LEU A 9 16.83 -7.97 -4.46
C LEU A 9 15.75 -7.93 -3.38
N LYS A 10 16.06 -8.27 -2.13
CA LYS A 10 15.10 -8.19 -1.02
C LYS A 10 14.65 -6.75 -0.77
N ILE A 11 15.57 -5.78 -0.78
CA ILE A 11 15.24 -4.35 -0.66
C ILE A 11 14.33 -3.92 -1.81
N LEU A 12 14.67 -4.28 -3.04
CA LEU A 12 13.88 -3.95 -4.23
C LEU A 12 12.45 -4.50 -4.12
N LEU A 13 12.29 -5.76 -3.71
CA LEU A 13 10.96 -6.35 -3.49
C LEU A 13 10.20 -5.63 -2.39
N VAL A 14 10.83 -5.33 -1.26
CA VAL A 14 10.19 -4.59 -0.16
C VAL A 14 9.73 -3.21 -0.62
N VAL A 15 10.55 -2.48 -1.37
CA VAL A 15 10.21 -1.15 -1.89
C VAL A 15 9.06 -1.24 -2.89
N LEU A 16 9.10 -2.17 -3.84
CA LEU A 16 8.06 -2.33 -4.85
C LEU A 16 6.73 -2.82 -4.26
N THR A 17 6.75 -3.84 -3.40
CA THR A 17 5.54 -4.34 -2.73
C THR A 17 5.00 -3.30 -1.75
N GLY A 18 5.86 -2.57 -1.04
CA GLY A 18 5.48 -1.45 -0.19
C GLY A 18 4.81 -0.33 -0.97
N ALA A 19 5.40 0.10 -2.09
CA ALA A 19 4.80 1.09 -2.98
C ALA A 19 3.44 0.63 -3.54
N THR A 20 3.35 -0.64 -3.97
CA THR A 20 2.08 -1.22 -4.45
C THR A 20 1.02 -1.25 -3.36
N THR A 21 1.41 -1.62 -2.14
CA THR A 21 0.54 -1.62 -0.95
C THR A 21 -0.04 -0.23 -0.72
N VAL A 22 0.83 0.79 -0.66
CA VAL A 22 0.41 2.18 -0.45
C VAL A 22 -0.53 2.65 -1.55
N MET A 23 -0.17 2.47 -2.83
CA MET A 23 -1.02 2.89 -3.94
C MET A 23 -2.35 2.16 -4.01
N THR A 24 -2.38 0.89 -3.60
CA THR A 24 -3.61 0.10 -3.56
C THR A 24 -4.55 0.56 -2.44
N LEU A 25 -4.01 0.80 -1.24
CA LEU A 25 -4.78 1.29 -0.10
C LEU A 25 -5.27 2.72 -0.32
N LEU A 26 -4.39 3.63 -0.75
CA LEU A 26 -4.76 5.02 -1.06
C LEU A 26 -5.77 5.08 -2.21
N GLY A 27 -5.61 4.25 -3.24
CA GLY A 27 -6.58 4.13 -4.33
C GLY A 27 -7.96 3.66 -3.84
N ALA A 28 -8.01 2.66 -2.95
CA ALA A 28 -9.26 2.17 -2.38
C ALA A 28 -9.96 3.24 -1.53
N VAL A 29 -9.22 3.83 -0.57
CA VAL A 29 -9.75 4.88 0.33
C VAL A 29 -10.19 6.10 -0.48
N GLY A 30 -9.36 6.57 -1.41
CA GLY A 30 -9.67 7.72 -2.27
C GLY A 30 -10.86 7.49 -3.22
N THR A 31 -11.18 6.23 -3.56
CA THR A 31 -12.35 5.91 -4.39
C THR A 31 -13.65 5.85 -3.56
N THR A 32 -13.55 5.75 -2.23
CA THR A 32 -14.72 5.54 -1.34
C THR A 32 -15.73 6.69 -1.45
N CYS A 33 -15.28 7.94 -1.54
CA CYS A 33 -16.18 9.08 -1.63
C CYS A 33 -17.07 9.03 -2.88
N LEU A 34 -16.49 8.70 -4.04
CA LEU A 34 -17.23 8.58 -5.31
C LEU A 34 -18.07 7.30 -5.38
N ALA A 35 -17.61 6.21 -4.76
CA ALA A 35 -18.32 4.93 -4.74
C ALA A 35 -19.62 4.98 -3.90
N TRP A 36 -19.68 5.80 -2.85
CA TRP A 36 -20.85 5.91 -1.97
C TRP A 36 -21.68 7.18 -2.16
N ASN A 37 -21.09 8.27 -2.67
CA ASN A 37 -21.77 9.56 -2.81
C ASN A 37 -21.61 10.17 -4.21
N GLY A 38 -21.32 9.35 -5.24
CA GLY A 38 -21.13 9.82 -6.62
C GLY A 38 -22.27 10.69 -7.16
N ASP A 39 -23.49 10.46 -6.69
CA ASP A 39 -24.72 11.20 -7.00
C ASP A 39 -24.81 12.60 -6.36
N LYS A 40 -24.05 12.84 -5.28
CA LYS A 40 -24.03 14.13 -4.56
C LYS A 40 -23.01 15.12 -5.13
N TYR A 41 -22.11 14.67 -5.99
CA TYR A 41 -21.12 15.53 -6.64
C TYR A 41 -21.66 16.15 -7.93
N PRO A 42 -21.05 17.24 -8.44
CA PRO A 42 -21.48 17.88 -9.67
C PRO A 42 -21.56 16.89 -10.85
N LYS A 43 -22.75 16.80 -11.47
CA LYS A 43 -23.03 15.82 -12.55
C LYS A 43 -22.08 15.98 -13.74
N ALA A 44 -21.65 17.20 -14.04
CA ALA A 44 -20.71 17.48 -15.11
C ALA A 44 -19.34 16.80 -14.91
N ALA A 45 -18.90 16.62 -13.67
CA ALA A 45 -17.60 16.02 -13.35
C ALA A 45 -17.68 14.52 -13.00
N PHE A 46 -18.74 14.11 -12.28
CA PHE A 46 -18.82 12.77 -11.69
C PHE A 46 -20.08 11.98 -12.08
N GLY A 47 -20.96 12.53 -12.92
CA GLY A 47 -22.22 11.86 -13.29
C GLY A 47 -22.04 10.49 -13.94
N TRP A 48 -20.89 10.25 -14.58
CA TRP A 48 -20.54 8.97 -15.21
C TRP A 48 -20.41 7.81 -14.21
N ILE A 49 -20.11 8.09 -12.92
CA ILE A 49 -19.89 7.03 -11.93
C ILE A 49 -21.19 6.53 -11.29
N VAL A 50 -22.25 7.34 -11.32
CA VAL A 50 -23.55 7.04 -10.68
C VAL A 50 -24.07 5.63 -11.04
N PRO A 51 -24.14 5.21 -12.32
CA PRO A 51 -24.59 3.86 -12.66
C PRO A 51 -23.60 2.76 -12.25
N LEU A 52 -22.34 3.10 -11.97
CA LEU A 52 -21.26 2.18 -11.64
C LEU A 52 -20.98 2.08 -10.13
N MET A 53 -21.67 2.87 -9.30
CA MET A 53 -21.42 2.95 -7.85
C MET A 53 -21.34 1.58 -7.16
N PRO A 54 -22.26 0.62 -7.36
CA PRO A 54 -22.18 -0.69 -6.70
C PRO A 54 -20.90 -1.47 -7.07
N THR A 55 -20.49 -1.38 -8.33
CA THR A 55 -19.27 -2.01 -8.80
C THR A 55 -18.03 -1.36 -8.17
N PHE A 56 -18.03 -0.03 -8.04
CA PHE A 56 -16.95 0.69 -7.40
C PHE A 56 -16.88 0.41 -5.89
N GLN A 57 -18.01 0.24 -5.21
CA GLN A 57 -18.06 -0.18 -3.79
C GLN A 57 -17.38 -1.54 -3.60
N ASN A 58 -17.72 -2.52 -4.45
CA ASN A 58 -17.06 -3.84 -4.42
C ASN A 58 -15.55 -3.72 -4.69
N LEU A 59 -15.15 -2.89 -5.65
CA LEU A 59 -13.74 -2.66 -5.95
C LEU A 59 -12.99 -1.99 -4.80
N VAL A 60 -13.64 -1.10 -4.03
CA VAL A 60 -13.06 -0.54 -2.81
C VAL A 60 -12.75 -1.65 -1.81
N TYR A 61 -13.70 -2.54 -1.51
CA TYR A 61 -13.47 -3.64 -0.57
C TYR A 61 -12.38 -4.61 -1.04
N ILE A 62 -12.42 -5.03 -2.31
CA ILE A 62 -11.40 -5.92 -2.89
C ILE A 62 -10.02 -5.28 -2.80
N SER A 63 -9.92 -4.00 -3.16
CA SER A 63 -8.66 -3.26 -3.15
C SER A 63 -8.14 -3.06 -1.73
N LEU A 64 -9.00 -2.76 -0.77
CA LEU A 64 -8.62 -2.63 0.64
C LEU A 64 -8.06 -3.94 1.18
N ALA A 65 -8.77 -5.06 0.96
CA ALA A 65 -8.35 -6.39 1.39
C ALA A 65 -7.01 -6.78 0.75
N ALA A 66 -6.86 -6.57 -0.58
CA ALA A 66 -5.63 -6.86 -1.29
C ALA A 66 -4.46 -5.97 -0.81
N GLY A 67 -4.70 -4.69 -0.54
CA GLY A 67 -3.70 -3.78 0.02
C GLY A 67 -3.20 -4.23 1.38
N VAL A 68 -4.11 -4.58 2.31
CA VAL A 68 -3.74 -5.13 3.62
C VAL A 68 -2.94 -6.43 3.46
N ALA A 69 -3.38 -7.33 2.58
CA ALA A 69 -2.68 -8.56 2.31
C ALA A 69 -1.26 -8.34 1.75
N LEU A 70 -1.07 -7.35 0.87
CA LEU A 70 0.24 -6.97 0.35
C LEU A 70 1.14 -6.33 1.42
N ALA A 71 0.58 -5.64 2.42
CA ALA A 71 1.33 -5.18 3.58
C ALA A 71 1.90 -6.38 4.38
N ILE A 72 1.08 -7.42 4.56
CA ILE A 72 1.51 -8.67 5.24
C ILE A 72 2.58 -9.38 4.40
N VAL A 73 2.43 -9.42 3.07
CA VAL A 73 3.48 -9.97 2.16
C VAL A 73 4.77 -9.17 2.26
N THR A 74 4.70 -7.84 2.29
CA THR A 74 5.88 -6.98 2.45
C THR A 74 6.64 -7.35 3.72
N TYR A 75 5.92 -7.56 4.83
CA TYR A 75 6.51 -8.06 6.07
C TYR A 75 7.10 -9.47 5.93
N ALA A 76 6.41 -10.37 5.23
CA ALA A 76 6.89 -11.72 4.96
C ALA A 76 8.21 -11.73 4.14
N ILE A 77 8.38 -10.79 3.20
CA ILE A 77 9.65 -10.59 2.48
C ILE A 77 10.77 -10.19 3.43
N VAL A 78 10.52 -9.22 4.32
CA VAL A 78 11.51 -8.76 5.33
C VAL A 78 11.95 -9.92 6.23
N ARG A 79 11.01 -10.79 6.63
CA ARG A 79 11.32 -11.99 7.43
C ARG A 79 11.93 -13.14 6.65
N GLY A 80 11.86 -13.13 5.32
CA GLY A 80 12.24 -14.27 4.50
C GLY A 80 11.33 -15.49 4.72
N ASP A 81 10.03 -15.26 4.93
CA ASP A 81 9.03 -16.32 5.08
C ASP A 81 8.73 -16.94 3.70
N LYS A 82 8.89 -18.26 3.54
CA LYS A 82 8.79 -18.94 2.22
C LYS A 82 7.49 -18.67 1.43
N TRP A 83 6.39 -18.37 2.12
CA TRP A 83 5.09 -18.13 1.49
C TRP A 83 4.99 -16.74 0.82
N PHE A 84 5.93 -15.82 1.07
CA PHE A 84 5.88 -14.45 0.53
C PHE A 84 5.69 -14.45 -0.99
N TYR A 85 6.30 -15.42 -1.68
CA TYR A 85 6.26 -15.51 -3.14
C TYR A 85 4.84 -15.81 -3.66
N ILE A 86 4.23 -16.89 -3.17
CA ILE A 86 2.88 -17.30 -3.60
C ILE A 86 1.84 -16.30 -3.11
N GLY A 87 1.96 -15.84 -1.86
CA GLY A 87 1.07 -14.80 -1.33
C GLY A 87 1.16 -13.52 -2.15
N GLY A 88 2.38 -13.07 -2.47
CA GLY A 88 2.61 -11.90 -3.30
C GLY A 88 2.01 -12.04 -4.70
N LEU A 89 2.24 -13.17 -5.38
CA LEU A 89 1.62 -13.40 -6.70
C LEU A 89 0.09 -13.32 -6.65
N ILE A 90 -0.55 -14.01 -5.72
CA ILE A 90 -2.01 -14.02 -5.59
C ILE A 90 -2.53 -12.60 -5.36
N PHE A 91 -1.99 -11.90 -4.37
CA PHE A 91 -2.49 -10.58 -4.01
C PHE A 91 -2.12 -9.50 -5.04
N LEU A 92 -1.00 -9.63 -5.76
CA LEU A 92 -0.65 -8.74 -6.88
C LEU A 92 -1.59 -8.96 -8.07
N ILE A 93 -1.99 -10.20 -8.37
CA ILE A 93 -2.99 -10.50 -9.40
C ILE A 93 -4.34 -9.92 -9.01
N VAL A 94 -4.78 -10.12 -7.77
CA VAL A 94 -6.05 -9.56 -7.28
C VAL A 94 -6.03 -8.02 -7.30
N ALA A 95 -4.98 -7.40 -6.76
CA ALA A 95 -4.83 -5.94 -6.72
C ALA A 95 -4.72 -5.34 -8.13
N GLY A 96 -3.97 -5.99 -9.01
CA GLY A 96 -3.75 -5.57 -10.39
C GLY A 96 -4.98 -5.75 -11.25
N GLY A 97 -5.71 -6.86 -11.08
CA GLY A 97 -7.00 -7.10 -11.74
C GLY A 97 -8.06 -6.10 -11.31
N ALA A 98 -8.17 -5.82 -10.01
CA ALA A 98 -9.07 -4.78 -9.50
C ALA A 98 -8.71 -3.39 -10.06
N ALA A 99 -7.43 -3.03 -10.11
CA ALA A 99 -6.98 -1.77 -10.68
C ALA A 99 -7.27 -1.69 -12.20
N ALA A 100 -6.98 -2.76 -12.95
CA ALA A 100 -7.23 -2.84 -14.39
C ALA A 100 -8.73 -2.72 -14.71
N TYR A 101 -9.58 -3.40 -13.94
CA TYR A 101 -11.03 -3.35 -14.13
C TYR A 101 -11.60 -1.99 -13.77
N GLN A 102 -11.16 -1.38 -12.66
CA GLN A 102 -11.53 -0.01 -12.32
C GLN A 102 -11.10 0.97 -13.41
N MET A 103 -9.91 0.78 -13.98
CA MET A 103 -9.37 1.60 -15.06
C MET A 103 -10.18 1.43 -16.35
N PHE A 104 -10.58 0.20 -16.69
CA PHE A 104 -11.47 -0.10 -17.83
C PHE A 104 -12.80 0.62 -17.69
N LEU A 105 -13.50 0.44 -16.57
CA LEU A 105 -14.80 1.08 -16.31
C LEU A 105 -14.70 2.61 -16.39
N SER A 106 -13.67 3.17 -15.77
CA SER A 106 -13.48 4.62 -15.76
C SER A 106 -13.10 5.17 -17.14
N SER A 107 -12.41 4.38 -17.97
CA SER A 107 -12.02 4.81 -19.32
C SER A 107 -13.20 4.74 -20.28
N ASP A 108 -13.98 3.66 -20.23
CA ASP A 108 -15.17 3.50 -21.06
C ASP A 108 -16.25 4.54 -20.73
N ALA A 109 -16.50 4.78 -19.43
CA ALA A 109 -17.51 5.75 -19.00
C ALA A 109 -17.12 7.19 -19.33
N ARG A 110 -15.82 7.53 -19.29
CA ARG A 110 -15.30 8.87 -19.61
C ARG A 110 -14.87 9.04 -21.06
N LYS A 111 -14.96 7.98 -21.89
CA LYS A 111 -14.51 7.95 -23.30
C LYS A 111 -13.07 8.44 -23.51
N ILE A 112 -12.18 8.04 -22.59
CA ILE A 112 -10.74 8.30 -22.65
C ILE A 112 -9.96 7.02 -22.93
N SER A 113 -8.67 7.15 -23.28
CA SER A 113 -7.78 5.98 -23.42
C SER A 113 -7.70 5.19 -22.11
N PHE A 114 -7.63 3.86 -22.23
CA PHE A 114 -7.45 2.93 -21.11
C PHE A 114 -6.32 3.36 -20.16
N PHE A 115 -5.22 3.84 -20.71
CA PHE A 115 -4.02 4.25 -19.97
C PHE A 115 -4.08 5.68 -19.40
N ALA A 116 -5.08 6.46 -19.78
CA ALA A 116 -5.25 7.86 -19.36
C ALA A 116 -6.15 8.01 -18.11
N ALA A 117 -6.74 6.92 -17.61
CA ALA A 117 -7.63 6.94 -16.46
C ALA A 117 -6.89 7.15 -15.12
N ALA A 118 -6.45 8.39 -14.88
CA ALA A 118 -5.88 8.82 -13.61
C ALA A 118 -6.94 8.87 -12.49
N PRO A 119 -6.54 8.61 -11.22
CA PRO A 119 -5.22 8.13 -10.77
C PRO A 119 -5.05 6.59 -10.83
N THR A 120 -6.07 5.86 -11.29
CA THR A 120 -6.09 4.39 -11.30
C THR A 120 -4.98 3.78 -12.18
N ASN A 121 -4.57 4.49 -13.24
CA ASN A 121 -3.45 4.10 -14.09
C ASN A 121 -2.13 3.93 -13.33
N MET A 122 -1.78 4.86 -12.44
CA MET A 122 -0.55 4.79 -11.65
C MET A 122 -0.55 3.56 -10.72
N ARG A 123 -1.70 3.29 -10.09
CA ARG A 123 -1.89 2.08 -9.29
C ARG A 123 -1.69 0.81 -10.13
N PHE A 124 -2.26 0.75 -11.32
CA PHE A 124 -2.09 -0.39 -12.22
C PHE A 124 -0.62 -0.59 -12.62
N TYR A 125 0.08 0.47 -13.04
CA TYR A 125 1.47 0.37 -13.48
C TYR A 125 2.43 -0.09 -12.38
N ILE A 126 2.32 0.47 -11.17
CA ILE A 126 3.16 0.04 -10.04
C ILE A 126 2.88 -1.41 -9.68
N THR A 127 1.62 -1.83 -9.72
CA THR A 127 1.25 -3.23 -9.45
C THR A 127 1.81 -4.17 -10.51
N ALA A 128 1.70 -3.80 -11.79
CA ALA A 128 2.25 -4.57 -12.90
C ALA A 128 3.78 -4.69 -12.82
N ALA A 129 4.47 -3.59 -12.54
CA ALA A 129 5.93 -3.59 -12.35
C ALA A 129 6.35 -4.49 -11.18
N THR A 130 5.60 -4.47 -10.08
CA THR A 130 5.85 -5.32 -8.91
C THR A 130 5.58 -6.80 -9.21
N LEU A 131 4.51 -7.10 -9.95
CA LEU A 131 4.22 -8.45 -10.42
C LEU A 131 5.34 -8.98 -11.33
N LEU A 132 5.82 -8.16 -12.27
CA LEU A 132 6.96 -8.51 -13.12
C LEU A 132 8.21 -8.77 -12.28
N ALA A 133 8.50 -7.96 -11.26
CA ALA A 133 9.61 -8.20 -10.35
C ALA A 133 9.48 -9.56 -9.64
N PHE A 134 8.28 -9.93 -9.18
CA PHE A 134 8.02 -11.25 -8.59
C PHE A 134 8.27 -12.37 -9.61
N LEU A 135 7.81 -12.24 -10.84
CA LEU A 135 8.04 -13.26 -11.87
C LEU A 135 9.53 -13.41 -12.18
N ILE A 136 10.27 -12.30 -12.28
CA ILE A 136 11.72 -12.29 -12.54
C ILE A 136 12.51 -12.96 -11.42
N ILE A 137 12.20 -12.69 -10.14
CA ILE A 137 12.98 -13.30 -9.04
C ILE A 137 12.87 -14.82 -8.98
N ARG A 138 11.83 -15.41 -9.59
CA ARG A 138 11.63 -16.86 -9.59
C ARG A 138 12.46 -17.58 -10.65
N ILE A 139 13.10 -16.86 -11.57
CA ILE A 139 14.07 -17.45 -12.50
C ILE A 139 15.15 -18.17 -11.67
N PRO A 140 15.43 -19.47 -11.90
CA PRO A 140 16.28 -20.29 -11.03
C PRO A 140 17.61 -19.62 -10.67
N GLY A 141 18.30 -19.06 -11.66
CA GLY A 141 19.59 -18.38 -11.45
C GLY A 141 19.52 -17.11 -10.58
N ILE A 142 18.37 -16.44 -10.50
CA ILE A 142 18.15 -15.28 -9.62
C ILE A 142 17.70 -15.74 -8.24
N TRP A 143 16.81 -16.72 -8.18
CA TRP A 143 16.28 -17.27 -6.93
C TRP A 143 17.40 -17.83 -6.04
N ASP A 144 18.21 -18.71 -6.62
CA ASP A 144 19.28 -19.42 -5.91
C ASP A 144 20.35 -18.45 -5.38
N LYS A 145 20.70 -17.45 -6.21
CA LYS A 145 21.67 -16.39 -5.83
C LYS A 145 21.08 -15.39 -4.83
N GLY A 146 19.77 -15.16 -4.87
CA GLY A 146 19.07 -14.23 -3.98
C GLY A 146 18.97 -14.72 -2.52
N GLY A 147 19.11 -16.02 -2.29
CA GLY A 147 19.04 -16.60 -0.95
C GLY A 147 17.65 -16.44 -0.33
N PHE A 148 16.61 -16.61 -1.13
CA PHE A 148 15.20 -16.55 -0.69
C PHE A 148 14.77 -17.78 0.11
N ASP A 149 15.52 -18.89 0.04
CA ASP A 149 15.27 -20.10 0.84
C ASP A 149 15.77 -20.00 2.29
N LYS A 150 16.52 -18.94 2.61
CA LYS A 150 17.08 -18.71 3.94
C LYS A 150 16.15 -17.79 4.73
N LYS A 151 15.62 -18.29 5.86
CA LYS A 151 14.88 -17.46 6.82
C LYS A 151 15.79 -16.33 7.33
N ALA A 152 15.24 -15.13 7.50
CA ALA A 152 15.95 -14.10 8.25
C ALA A 152 16.10 -14.57 9.72
N GLY A 153 17.28 -14.37 10.30
CA GLY A 153 17.59 -14.86 11.64
C GLY A 153 16.97 -13.99 12.73
N GLY A 154 16.44 -14.65 13.77
CA GLY A 154 16.19 -14.10 15.10
C GLY A 154 14.77 -13.59 15.38
N PRO A 155 14.29 -13.70 16.63
CA PRO A 155 13.02 -13.09 17.05
C PRO A 155 13.15 -11.56 17.05
N GLY A 156 12.55 -10.90 16.08
CA GLY A 156 12.43 -9.43 16.05
C GLY A 156 11.16 -8.95 16.76
N SER A 157 11.25 -7.80 17.44
CA SER A 157 10.06 -7.14 18.02
C SER A 157 9.19 -6.52 16.92
N TYR A 158 7.88 -6.75 16.97
CA TYR A 158 6.91 -6.13 16.06
C TYR A 158 6.69 -4.65 16.35
N ALA A 159 7.04 -4.19 17.55
CA ALA A 159 6.72 -2.85 18.02
C ALA A 159 7.54 -1.77 17.29
N THR A 160 8.83 -2.01 17.01
CA THR A 160 9.64 -1.04 16.26
C THR A 160 9.18 -0.85 14.80
N PRO A 161 9.04 -1.90 13.96
CA PRO A 161 8.57 -1.71 12.59
C PRO A 161 7.12 -1.21 12.52
N GLY A 162 6.24 -1.70 13.42
CA GLY A 162 4.87 -1.20 13.52
C GLY A 162 4.82 0.28 13.93
N GLY A 163 5.66 0.69 14.89
CA GLY A 163 5.74 2.07 15.34
C GLY A 163 6.26 3.03 14.27
N LEU A 164 7.28 2.64 13.52
CA LEU A 164 7.77 3.42 12.39
C LEU A 164 6.70 3.55 11.29
N ALA A 165 6.01 2.45 10.97
CA ALA A 165 4.95 2.47 9.96
C ALA A 165 3.81 3.40 10.35
N MET A 166 3.34 3.34 11.60
CA MET A 166 2.28 4.23 12.12
C MET A 166 2.73 5.69 12.15
N PHE A 167 3.96 5.97 12.57
CA PHE A 167 4.50 7.33 12.58
C PHE A 167 4.54 7.94 11.17
N VAL A 168 5.10 7.21 10.20
CA VAL A 168 5.19 7.67 8.81
C VAL A 168 3.80 7.79 8.20
N ALA A 169 2.90 6.83 8.44
CA ALA A 169 1.52 6.91 7.98
C ALA A 169 0.82 8.16 8.52
N GLY A 170 0.96 8.46 9.81
CA GLY A 170 0.38 9.67 10.39
C GLY A 170 0.95 10.95 9.80
N ALA A 171 2.27 11.02 9.58
CA ALA A 171 2.91 12.16 8.92
C ALA A 171 2.40 12.37 7.48
N LEU A 172 2.24 11.28 6.71
CA LEU A 172 1.67 11.33 5.36
C LEU A 172 0.20 11.78 5.37
N THR A 173 -0.60 11.35 6.36
CA THR A 173 -2.00 11.74 6.51
C THR A 173 -2.14 13.24 6.80
N ILE A 174 -1.36 13.80 7.75
CA ILE A 174 -1.41 15.24 8.06
C ILE A 174 -0.96 16.08 6.87
N THR A 175 0.02 15.59 6.10
CA THR A 175 0.55 16.33 4.93
C THR A 175 -0.26 16.13 3.65
N ALA A 176 -1.32 15.30 3.66
CA ALA A 176 -2.18 15.04 2.50
C ALA A 176 -2.65 16.30 1.76
N PRO A 177 -3.08 17.39 2.42
CA PRO A 177 -3.46 18.62 1.73
C PRO A 177 -2.36 19.22 0.84
N LEU A 178 -1.08 19.04 1.19
CA LEU A 178 0.05 19.62 0.46
C LEU A 178 0.32 18.93 -0.87
N TRP A 179 0.09 17.62 -0.97
CA TRP A 179 0.44 16.83 -2.16
C TRP A 179 -0.77 16.28 -2.90
N ALA A 180 -1.90 16.05 -2.23
CA ALA A 180 -3.14 15.62 -2.87
C ALA A 180 -4.02 16.80 -3.33
N GLY A 181 -3.79 18.01 -2.80
CA GLY A 181 -4.64 19.17 -3.02
C GLY A 181 -4.86 19.49 -4.50
N ALA A 182 -3.78 19.62 -5.27
CA ALA A 182 -3.86 19.97 -6.70
C ALA A 182 -4.68 18.96 -7.53
N ALA A 183 -4.65 17.67 -7.19
CA ALA A 183 -5.38 16.62 -7.88
C ALA A 183 -6.88 16.53 -7.49
N HIS A 184 -7.30 17.29 -6.48
CA HIS A 184 -8.65 17.27 -5.92
C HIS A 184 -9.26 18.68 -5.86
N THR A 185 -8.73 19.61 -6.65
CA THR A 185 -9.36 20.91 -6.90
C THR A 185 -10.28 20.80 -8.11
N VAL A 186 -11.56 21.07 -7.91
CA VAL A 186 -12.56 21.17 -8.99
C VAL A 186 -13.26 22.51 -8.81
N ASP A 187 -13.36 23.29 -9.89
CA ASP A 187 -13.96 24.64 -9.88
C ASP A 187 -13.38 25.55 -8.78
N ASP A 188 -12.05 25.60 -8.69
CA ASP A 188 -11.27 26.34 -7.67
C ASP A 188 -11.52 25.93 -6.21
N PHE A 189 -12.31 24.87 -5.97
CA PHE A 189 -12.55 24.33 -4.65
C PHE A 189 -11.72 23.07 -4.39
N ASN A 190 -10.84 23.12 -3.39
CA ASN A 190 -10.01 21.98 -2.98
C ASN A 190 -10.78 21.06 -2.02
N TYR A 191 -11.22 19.91 -2.53
CA TYR A 191 -12.02 18.95 -1.78
C TYR A 191 -11.23 18.24 -0.67
N VAL A 192 -9.89 18.25 -0.67
CA VAL A 192 -9.10 17.68 0.44
C VAL A 192 -9.34 18.44 1.74
N MET A 193 -9.60 19.75 1.65
CA MET A 193 -9.85 20.59 2.83
C MET A 193 -11.16 20.23 3.54
N THR A 194 -12.11 19.59 2.86
CA THR A 194 -13.33 19.06 3.52
C THR A 194 -13.01 17.94 4.52
N LEU A 195 -11.89 17.25 4.33
CA LEU A 195 -11.38 16.23 5.24
C LEU A 195 -10.30 16.76 6.19
N GLY A 196 -10.08 18.08 6.27
CA GLY A 196 -8.97 18.67 7.02
C GLY A 196 -8.94 18.26 8.49
N VAL A 197 -10.08 18.34 9.18
CA VAL A 197 -10.18 17.93 10.60
C VAL A 197 -9.95 16.42 10.77
N PRO A 198 -10.65 15.52 10.03
CA PRO A 198 -10.35 14.08 10.07
C PRO A 198 -8.88 13.76 9.80
N LEU A 199 -8.28 14.31 8.74
CA LEU A 199 -6.89 14.07 8.37
C LEU A 199 -5.91 14.51 9.48
N PHE A 200 -6.18 15.64 10.12
CA PHE A 200 -5.35 16.10 11.23
C PHE A 200 -5.47 15.18 12.45
N VAL A 201 -6.70 14.86 12.86
CA VAL A 201 -6.97 14.01 14.04
C VAL A 201 -6.39 12.62 13.85
N ASP A 202 -6.70 11.96 12.73
CA ASP A 202 -6.23 10.61 12.43
C ASP A 202 -4.71 10.59 12.28
N GLY A 203 -4.14 11.62 11.64
CA GLY A 203 -2.70 11.75 11.47
C GLY A 203 -1.96 11.92 12.81
N VAL A 204 -2.47 12.75 13.72
CA VAL A 204 -1.90 12.92 15.07
C VAL A 204 -2.03 11.63 15.88
N ALA A 205 -3.18 10.94 15.80
CA ALA A 205 -3.40 9.67 16.47
C ALA A 205 -2.42 8.59 15.99
N LEU A 206 -2.20 8.49 14.68
CA LEU A 206 -1.22 7.57 14.08
C LEU A 206 0.21 7.89 14.49
N ILE A 207 0.60 9.17 14.51
CA ILE A 207 1.91 9.61 15.01
C ILE A 207 2.09 9.22 16.48
N GLY A 208 1.09 9.51 17.32
CA GLY A 208 1.10 9.17 18.75
C GLY A 208 1.22 7.65 18.99
N ALA A 209 0.42 6.86 18.29
CA ALA A 209 0.51 5.40 18.32
C ALA A 209 1.88 4.89 17.84
N GLY A 210 2.43 5.51 16.79
CA GLY A 210 3.76 5.22 16.27
C GLY A 210 4.87 5.44 17.30
N ILE A 211 4.86 6.61 17.95
CA ILE A 211 5.80 6.95 19.03
C ILE A 211 5.67 5.95 20.20
N ALA A 212 4.44 5.65 20.64
CA ALA A 212 4.19 4.70 21.71
C ALA A 212 4.76 3.30 21.39
N LEU A 213 4.54 2.81 20.17
CA LEU A 213 5.09 1.52 19.72
C LEU A 213 6.62 1.53 19.61
N LEU A 214 7.23 2.63 19.18
CA LEU A 214 8.70 2.75 19.15
C LEU A 214 9.29 2.71 20.56
N ILE A 215 8.65 3.37 21.52
CA ILE A 215 9.02 3.32 22.95
C ILE A 215 8.89 1.89 23.48
N LEU A 216 7.77 1.21 23.22
CA LEU A 216 7.55 -0.19 23.60
C LEU A 216 8.58 -1.14 22.97
N GLY A 217 8.95 -0.89 21.71
CA GLY A 217 10.00 -1.62 21.00
C GLY A 217 11.33 -1.58 21.75
N ARG A 218 11.74 -0.40 22.22
CA ARG A 218 12.96 -0.22 23.03
C ARG A 218 12.94 -1.09 24.29
N TYR A 219 11.83 -1.08 25.04
CA TYR A 219 11.69 -1.90 26.25
C TYR A 219 11.70 -3.41 25.96
N SER A 220 11.06 -3.84 24.86
CA SER A 220 11.01 -5.25 24.48
C SER A 220 12.39 -5.83 24.15
N ILE A 221 13.22 -5.08 23.42
CA ILE A 221 14.59 -5.48 23.07
C ILE A 221 15.46 -5.52 24.33
N ALA A 222 15.34 -4.53 25.22
CA ALA A 222 16.09 -4.51 26.48
C ALA A 222 15.77 -5.73 27.36
N ARG A 223 14.48 -6.09 27.47
CA ARG A 223 14.03 -7.28 28.21
C ARG A 223 14.55 -8.59 27.60
N GLN A 224 14.51 -8.71 26.27
CA GLN A 224 15.03 -9.90 25.57
C GLN A 224 16.55 -10.07 25.77
N ARG A 225 17.31 -8.98 25.72
CA ARG A 225 18.76 -9.00 25.98
C ARG A 225 19.07 -9.41 27.43
N ALA A 226 18.34 -8.86 28.41
CA ALA A 226 18.50 -9.25 29.81
C ALA A 226 18.17 -10.73 30.05
N ALA A 227 17.12 -11.26 29.42
CA ALA A 227 16.75 -12.67 29.53
C ALA A 227 17.76 -13.63 28.87
N LEU A 228 18.43 -13.20 27.79
CA LEU A 228 19.50 -13.97 27.15
C LEU A 228 20.80 -13.96 27.95
N ALA A 229 21.09 -12.89 28.69
CA ALA A 229 22.29 -12.80 29.55
C ALA A 229 22.22 -13.68 30.81
N LEU A 230 21.02 -14.18 31.15
CA LEU A 230 20.77 -15.08 32.29
C LEU A 230 20.78 -16.57 31.90
N LYS A 231 21.02 -16.89 30.63
CA LYS A 231 21.15 -18.26 30.10
C LYS A 231 22.60 -18.54 29.75
#